data_AF-A0A3B8X6G4-F1
#
_entry.id   AF-A0A3B8X6G4-F1
#
_cell.length_a   1.000
_cell.length_b   1.000
_cell.length_c   1.000
_cell.angle_alpha   90.00
_cell.angle_beta   90.00
_cell.angle_gamma   90.00
#
_symmetry.space_group_name_H-M   'P 1'
#
loop_
_entity.id
_entity.type
_entity.pdbx_description
1 polymer ?
#
loop_
_entity_poly.entity_id
_entity_poly.type
_entity_poly.pdbx_seq_one_letter_code
_entity_poly.pdbx_strand_id
1 'polypeptide(L)'
;TEDGGFTNYHSSGVVMFEDKWPNLPEDQGGKYNMDFNDVVVDYDVEATVVSDELLEKEGWREQVKVVLHLRAVGGDDPLRVGMALENFNTDYVQSISEHKTLDSWQNPHGNLPQWLQAVRFQENSVHYDHVSNSVYDRETLRPAIEIGQLQAFNGKKWDKVAGTEVYQYKDDRGRLTDHVMNPALRLWDGWKTADKKQYAPELENVKEPYSFAQFSAKTFYNTIPGFVNVAGGLYTYTVIYHMKPRAEMTPEERAAAKQNMIDAVYNTTSQNFFIVKGNWAPVGLKGYKPLDYRTRDNHVYSTEYDKFFAQNAENLVEDIPYVAKNGQVWAFKAPVLTRHLWEMNFFANAYPHYHEFVESQGKEHQNWYNEDVDYTYLSCQW
;
A
#
# COMPACT_ATOMS: atom_id res chain seq x y z
N THR A 1 15.00 0.38 -21.07
CA THR A 1 16.32 0.24 -21.73
C THR A 1 16.29 -1.00 -22.60
N GLU A 2 16.92 -0.98 -23.78
CA GLU A 2 17.07 -2.17 -24.63
C GLU A 2 18.35 -2.91 -24.23
N ASP A 3 18.23 -3.82 -23.27
CA ASP A 3 19.36 -4.53 -22.69
C ASP A 3 19.59 -5.85 -23.42
N GLY A 4 20.04 -5.80 -24.68
CA GLY A 4 20.38 -7.00 -25.44
C GLY A 4 19.17 -7.84 -25.86
N GLY A 5 18.09 -7.19 -26.30
CA GLY A 5 16.88 -7.83 -26.83
C GLY A 5 15.75 -8.03 -25.79
N PHE A 6 15.88 -7.40 -24.63
CA PHE A 6 14.84 -7.29 -23.61
C PHE A 6 14.37 -5.84 -23.49
N THR A 7 13.08 -5.63 -23.30
CA THR A 7 12.49 -4.33 -22.96
C THR A 7 11.81 -4.45 -21.60
N ASN A 8 12.30 -3.71 -20.62
CA ASN A 8 11.67 -3.61 -19.31
C ASN A 8 10.79 -2.35 -19.24
N TYR A 9 9.53 -2.54 -18.89
CA TYR A 9 8.60 -1.48 -18.50
C TYR A 9 8.54 -1.42 -16.99
N HIS A 10 8.48 -0.22 -16.43
CA HIS A 10 8.45 -0.01 -14.98
C HIS A 10 7.55 1.16 -14.63
N SER A 11 6.73 0.98 -13.60
CA SER A 11 5.90 2.00 -12.96
C SER A 11 6.03 1.84 -11.45
N SER A 12 6.40 2.91 -10.77
CA SER A 12 6.55 2.92 -9.32
C SER A 12 5.94 4.15 -8.69
N GLY A 13 5.58 4.03 -7.42
CA GLY A 13 4.96 5.10 -6.68
C GLY A 13 4.67 4.71 -5.25
N VAL A 14 3.98 5.62 -4.56
CA VAL A 14 3.37 5.35 -3.26
C VAL A 14 1.86 5.50 -3.39
N VAL A 15 1.12 4.60 -2.76
CA VAL A 15 -0.31 4.73 -2.55
C VAL A 15 -0.58 5.00 -1.08
N MET A 16 -1.41 6.01 -0.83
CA MET A 16 -1.77 6.49 0.51
C MET A 16 -3.29 6.41 0.68
N PHE A 17 -3.73 5.86 1.80
CA PHE A 17 -5.14 5.63 2.10
C PHE A 17 -5.58 6.34 3.38
N GLU A 18 -6.86 6.68 3.37
CA GLU A 18 -7.71 6.97 4.51
C GLU A 18 -8.70 5.81 4.69
N ASP A 19 -8.95 5.42 5.93
CA ASP A 19 -9.80 4.31 6.30
C ASP A 19 -11.24 4.74 6.57
N LYS A 20 -11.56 6.04 6.54
CA LYS A 20 -12.86 6.56 6.97
C LYS A 20 -13.94 6.65 5.90
N TRP A 21 -13.70 6.16 4.67
CA TRP A 21 -14.76 6.12 3.65
C TRP A 21 -16.02 5.37 4.16
N PRO A 22 -17.24 5.91 3.93
CA PRO A 22 -17.58 7.10 3.14
C PRO A 22 -17.68 8.42 3.94
N ASN A 23 -17.25 8.46 5.21
CA ASN A 23 -17.39 9.64 6.06
C ASN A 23 -16.55 10.81 5.55
N LEU A 24 -17.11 12.03 5.61
CA LEU A 24 -16.45 13.24 5.16
C LEU A 24 -15.62 13.92 6.26
N PRO A 25 -14.58 14.67 5.91
CA PRO A 25 -13.78 15.46 6.84
C PRO A 25 -14.56 16.55 7.62
N GLU A 26 -15.74 16.97 7.16
CA GLU A 26 -16.59 17.92 7.90
C GLU A 26 -17.01 17.36 9.27
N ASP A 27 -17.11 16.03 9.38
CA ASP A 27 -17.32 15.31 10.64
C ASP A 27 -16.02 15.14 11.46
N GLN A 28 -14.86 15.56 10.91
CA GLN A 28 -13.49 15.39 11.44
C GLN A 28 -12.73 16.72 11.56
N GLY A 29 -13.42 17.86 11.53
CA GLY A 29 -12.85 19.19 11.80
C GLY A 29 -12.56 20.08 10.60
N GLY A 30 -12.90 19.69 9.36
CA GLY A 30 -12.83 20.56 8.18
C GLY A 30 -12.31 19.90 6.90
N LYS A 31 -12.48 20.58 5.77
CA LYS A 31 -12.04 20.12 4.43
C LYS A 31 -10.53 19.85 4.42
N TYR A 32 -10.10 18.70 3.86
CA TYR A 32 -8.69 18.30 3.75
C TYR A 32 -7.93 18.01 5.07
N ASN A 33 -8.65 17.79 6.18
CA ASN A 33 -8.06 17.41 7.48
C ASN A 33 -7.79 15.91 7.61
N MET A 34 -7.36 15.28 6.53
CA MET A 34 -6.96 13.88 6.46
C MET A 34 -5.44 13.80 6.53
N ASP A 35 -4.89 12.76 7.15
CA ASP A 35 -3.44 12.56 7.26
C ASP A 35 -2.90 11.60 6.18
N PHE A 36 -3.81 10.83 5.55
CA PHE A 36 -3.55 9.86 4.49
C PHE A 36 -2.46 8.84 4.87
N ASN A 37 -2.35 8.50 6.15
CA ASN A 37 -1.36 7.53 6.60
C ASN A 37 -1.98 6.24 7.17
N ASP A 38 -3.31 6.10 7.11
CA ASP A 38 -4.01 4.93 7.64
C ASP A 38 -3.44 3.62 7.08
N VAL A 39 -3.13 3.62 5.78
CA VAL A 39 -2.23 2.66 5.15
C VAL A 39 -1.40 3.35 4.07
N VAL A 40 -0.08 3.08 4.07
CA VAL A 40 0.85 3.59 3.06
C VAL A 40 1.66 2.44 2.49
N VAL A 41 1.65 2.30 1.16
CA VAL A 41 2.35 1.23 0.44
C VAL A 41 3.17 1.83 -0.70
N ASP A 42 4.46 1.50 -0.73
CA ASP A 42 5.25 1.68 -1.95
C ASP A 42 5.00 0.52 -2.90
N TYR A 43 4.95 0.81 -4.18
CA TYR A 43 4.74 -0.21 -5.19
C TYR A 43 5.71 -0.07 -6.35
N ASP A 44 6.05 -1.23 -6.92
CA ASP A 44 6.71 -1.36 -8.21
C ASP A 44 5.92 -2.37 -9.05
N VAL A 45 5.57 -1.97 -10.28
CA VAL A 45 5.01 -2.87 -11.29
C VAL A 45 5.95 -2.87 -12.48
N GLU A 46 6.45 -4.06 -12.81
CA GLU A 46 7.43 -4.26 -13.88
C GLU A 46 6.93 -5.30 -14.88
N ALA A 47 7.25 -5.09 -16.15
CA ALA A 47 7.06 -6.10 -17.19
C ALA A 47 8.36 -6.28 -17.98
N THR A 48 8.83 -7.52 -18.07
CA THR A 48 9.98 -7.89 -18.89
C THR A 48 9.48 -8.50 -20.19
N VAL A 49 9.59 -7.76 -21.30
CA VAL A 49 9.19 -8.22 -22.64
C VAL A 49 10.41 -8.63 -23.43
N VAL A 50 10.37 -9.82 -24.02
CA VAL A 50 11.47 -10.33 -24.86
C VAL A 50 11.20 -9.98 -26.32
N SER A 51 12.24 -9.57 -27.04
CA SER A 51 12.15 -9.35 -28.49
C SER A 51 11.78 -10.65 -29.23
N ASP A 52 11.09 -10.53 -30.36
CA ASP A 52 10.62 -11.69 -31.11
C ASP A 52 11.78 -12.60 -31.59
N GLU A 53 12.97 -12.04 -31.81
CA GLU A 53 14.19 -12.77 -32.19
C GLU A 53 14.74 -13.68 -31.07
N LEU A 54 14.48 -13.35 -29.80
CA LEU A 54 14.98 -14.08 -28.64
C LEU A 54 13.93 -14.99 -27.99
N LEU A 55 12.68 -14.97 -28.46
CA LEU A 55 11.58 -15.71 -27.85
C LEU A 55 11.87 -17.20 -27.64
N GLU A 56 12.45 -17.89 -28.61
CA GLU A 56 12.74 -19.32 -28.51
C GLU A 56 13.77 -19.66 -27.42
N LYS A 57 14.68 -18.73 -27.12
CA LYS A 57 15.81 -18.96 -26.19
C LYS A 57 15.56 -18.37 -24.81
N GLU A 58 14.92 -17.21 -24.77
CA GLU A 58 14.81 -16.37 -23.57
C GLU A 58 13.36 -16.03 -23.21
N GLY A 59 12.37 -16.52 -23.96
CA GLY A 59 10.95 -16.25 -23.70
C GLY A 59 10.47 -16.70 -22.32
N TRP A 60 11.19 -17.61 -21.67
CA TRP A 60 10.93 -18.02 -20.27
C TRP A 60 11.12 -16.89 -19.25
N ARG A 61 11.76 -15.77 -19.64
CA ARG A 61 11.94 -14.58 -18.80
C ARG A 61 10.79 -13.58 -18.90
N GLU A 62 9.80 -13.81 -19.75
CA GLU A 62 8.65 -12.93 -19.85
C GLU A 62 7.79 -13.02 -18.58
N GLN A 63 7.63 -11.89 -17.91
CA GLN A 63 6.94 -11.83 -16.63
C GLN A 63 6.33 -10.46 -16.37
N VAL A 64 5.30 -10.43 -15.54
CA VAL A 64 4.85 -9.23 -14.82
C VAL A 64 5.18 -9.42 -13.35
N LYS A 65 5.93 -8.50 -12.76
CA LYS A 65 6.29 -8.49 -11.34
C LYS A 65 5.60 -7.32 -10.66
N VAL A 66 4.89 -7.61 -9.57
CA VAL A 66 4.32 -6.61 -8.67
C VAL A 66 5.03 -6.74 -7.33
N VAL A 67 5.50 -5.62 -6.81
CA VAL A 67 6.10 -5.51 -5.48
C VAL A 67 5.28 -4.51 -4.68
N LEU A 68 4.87 -4.90 -3.47
CA LEU A 68 4.22 -4.04 -2.49
C LEU A 68 5.09 -3.99 -1.23
N HIS A 69 5.63 -2.81 -0.89
CA HIS A 69 6.31 -2.58 0.37
C HIS A 69 5.37 -1.85 1.33
N LEU A 70 5.01 -2.50 2.44
CA LEU A 70 4.19 -1.88 3.47
C LEU A 70 5.03 -0.83 4.21
N ARG A 71 4.79 0.45 3.91
CA ARG A 71 5.54 1.56 4.49
C ARG A 71 5.01 1.96 5.85
N ALA A 72 3.69 2.09 6.00
CA ALA A 72 3.07 2.55 7.25
C ALA A 72 1.62 2.08 7.42
N VAL A 73 1.16 2.02 8.68
CA VAL A 73 -0.24 1.74 9.04
C VAL A 73 -0.63 2.61 10.24
N GLY A 74 -1.21 3.79 9.97
CA GLY A 74 -1.82 4.68 10.98
C GLY A 74 -3.24 4.27 11.40
N GLY A 75 -3.89 3.42 10.61
CA GLY A 75 -5.30 3.11 10.79
C GLY A 75 -5.55 1.93 11.72
N ASP A 76 -6.60 2.03 12.52
CA ASP A 76 -7.02 0.95 13.43
C ASP A 76 -7.86 -0.14 12.76
N ASP A 77 -8.60 0.27 11.74
CA ASP A 77 -9.63 -0.50 11.05
C ASP A 77 -9.12 -1.27 9.81
N PRO A 78 -8.07 -0.84 9.08
CA PRO A 78 -7.53 -1.60 7.97
C PRO A 78 -7.07 -2.98 8.42
N LEU A 79 -7.58 -4.00 7.75
CA LEU A 79 -7.15 -5.38 7.91
C LEU A 79 -6.26 -5.84 6.78
N ARG A 80 -6.45 -5.26 5.59
CA ARG A 80 -5.75 -5.63 4.35
C ARG A 80 -5.51 -4.43 3.48
N VAL A 81 -4.45 -4.50 2.69
CA VAL A 81 -4.16 -3.61 1.56
C VAL A 81 -3.76 -4.45 0.37
N GLY A 82 -4.10 -4.00 -0.83
CA GLY A 82 -3.79 -4.76 -2.02
C GLY A 82 -3.87 -3.96 -3.31
N MET A 83 -3.60 -4.66 -4.40
CA MET A 83 -3.77 -4.17 -5.76
C MET A 83 -4.40 -5.27 -6.61
N ALA A 84 -5.46 -4.93 -7.35
CA ALA A 84 -5.97 -5.76 -8.43
C ALA A 84 -5.46 -5.23 -9.78
N LEU A 85 -5.03 -6.16 -10.64
CA LEU A 85 -4.62 -5.85 -12.01
C LEU A 85 -5.86 -5.88 -12.92
N GLU A 86 -6.51 -4.74 -13.10
CA GLU A 86 -7.72 -4.63 -13.93
C GLU A 86 -7.42 -4.94 -15.40
N ASN A 87 -8.27 -5.79 -15.99
CA ASN A 87 -8.15 -6.29 -17.37
C ASN A 87 -6.88 -7.10 -17.68
N PHE A 88 -6.10 -7.50 -16.67
CA PHE A 88 -4.97 -8.39 -16.89
C PHE A 88 -5.47 -9.80 -17.17
N ASN A 89 -5.31 -10.24 -18.42
CA ASN A 89 -5.75 -11.54 -18.86
C ASN A 89 -4.80 -12.63 -18.34
N THR A 90 -5.29 -13.41 -17.38
CA THR A 90 -4.52 -14.49 -16.77
C THR A 90 -4.33 -15.68 -17.70
N ASP A 91 -5.06 -15.77 -18.82
CA ASP A 91 -4.89 -16.86 -19.80
C ASP A 91 -3.51 -16.86 -20.44
N TYR A 92 -2.77 -15.75 -20.39
CA TYR A 92 -1.39 -15.67 -20.83
C TYR A 92 -0.37 -16.03 -19.74
N VAL A 93 -0.82 -16.32 -18.52
CA VAL A 93 0.05 -16.69 -17.39
C VAL A 93 0.24 -18.20 -17.35
N GLN A 94 1.49 -18.66 -17.21
CA GLN A 94 1.86 -20.06 -17.06
C GLN A 94 1.93 -20.47 -15.60
N SER A 95 2.57 -19.66 -14.76
CA SER A 95 2.73 -19.93 -13.34
C SER A 95 2.88 -18.62 -12.56
N ILE A 96 2.75 -18.72 -11.24
CA ILE A 96 2.85 -17.58 -10.34
C ILE A 96 3.80 -17.95 -9.22
N SER A 97 4.74 -17.06 -8.90
CA SER A 97 5.62 -17.19 -7.75
C SER A 97 5.44 -16.02 -6.80
N GLU A 98 5.59 -16.31 -5.51
CA GLU A 98 5.36 -15.35 -4.44
C GLU A 98 6.54 -15.35 -3.49
N HIS A 99 6.97 -14.15 -3.10
CA HIS A 99 8.06 -13.95 -2.17
C HIS A 99 7.65 -12.94 -1.11
N LYS A 100 7.99 -13.28 0.13
CA LYS A 100 7.75 -12.43 1.29
C LYS A 100 9.07 -12.19 1.97
N THR A 101 9.42 -10.93 2.10
CA THR A 101 10.74 -10.53 2.58
C THR A 101 10.61 -9.32 3.49
N LEU A 102 11.67 -9.09 4.24
CA LEU A 102 11.90 -7.85 4.95
C LEU A 102 12.99 -7.11 4.20
N ASP A 103 12.59 -6.19 3.32
CA ASP A 103 13.51 -5.52 2.39
C ASP A 103 14.00 -4.22 2.98
N SER A 104 15.32 -4.10 3.15
CA SER A 104 15.96 -2.81 3.44
C SER A 104 17.01 -2.51 2.40
N TRP A 105 17.44 -1.25 2.32
CA TRP A 105 18.55 -0.86 1.44
C TRP A 105 19.83 -1.67 1.72
N GLN A 106 20.06 -2.09 2.98
CA GLN A 106 21.23 -2.87 3.39
C GLN A 106 21.02 -4.38 3.26
N ASN A 107 19.77 -4.84 3.14
CA ASN A 107 19.39 -6.25 3.09
C ASN A 107 18.22 -6.45 2.11
N PRO A 108 18.46 -6.31 0.79
CA PRO A 108 17.44 -6.61 -0.20
C PRO A 108 17.09 -8.09 -0.13
N HIS A 109 15.80 -8.41 -0.09
CA HIS A 109 15.27 -9.77 0.05
C HIS A 109 15.65 -10.44 1.38
N GLY A 110 15.74 -9.65 2.44
CA GLY A 110 15.98 -10.16 3.79
C GLY A 110 14.92 -11.20 4.20
N ASN A 111 15.37 -12.25 4.90
CA ASN A 111 14.44 -13.22 5.46
C ASN A 111 13.49 -12.53 6.44
N LEU A 112 12.21 -12.90 6.40
CA LEU A 112 11.26 -12.47 7.42
C LEU A 112 11.75 -12.91 8.82
N PRO A 113 11.67 -12.06 9.84
CA PRO A 113 11.88 -12.47 11.22
C PRO A 113 10.97 -13.63 11.63
N GLN A 114 11.41 -14.49 12.55
CA GLN A 114 10.68 -15.70 12.94
C GLN A 114 9.24 -15.38 13.41
N TRP A 115 9.06 -14.26 14.10
CA TRP A 115 7.76 -13.81 14.56
C TRP A 115 6.81 -13.47 13.40
N LEU A 116 7.33 -12.87 12.33
CA LEU A 116 6.56 -12.46 11.15
C LEU A 116 6.25 -13.66 10.26
N GLN A 117 7.13 -14.66 10.23
CA GLN A 117 6.85 -15.97 9.63
C GLN A 117 5.72 -16.72 10.37
N ALA A 118 5.58 -16.51 11.68
CA ALA A 118 4.54 -17.13 12.49
C ALA A 118 3.17 -16.43 12.37
N VAL A 119 3.13 -15.18 11.90
CA VAL A 119 1.89 -14.50 11.55
C VAL A 119 1.31 -15.18 10.31
N ARG A 120 0.17 -15.85 10.47
CA ARG A 120 -0.57 -16.43 9.34
C ARG A 120 -1.27 -15.34 8.57
N PHE A 121 -0.53 -14.54 7.82
CA PHE A 121 -1.12 -13.60 6.87
C PHE A 121 -2.12 -14.34 5.97
N GLN A 122 -3.37 -13.89 5.96
CA GLN A 122 -4.36 -14.35 4.99
C GLN A 122 -4.05 -13.62 3.68
N GLU A 123 -3.09 -14.14 2.95
CA GLU A 123 -2.73 -13.65 1.62
C GLU A 123 -3.41 -14.57 0.63
N ASN A 124 -4.19 -13.98 -0.27
CA ASN A 124 -4.95 -14.70 -1.25
C ASN A 124 -4.11 -14.77 -2.52
N SER A 125 -3.53 -15.95 -2.77
CA SER A 125 -2.80 -16.24 -4.01
C SER A 125 -3.76 -16.45 -5.17
N VAL A 126 -3.36 -16.01 -6.36
CA VAL A 126 -4.01 -16.36 -7.63
C VAL A 126 -3.67 -17.83 -7.93
N HIS A 127 -4.54 -18.79 -7.60
CA HIS A 127 -4.27 -20.21 -7.91
C HIS A 127 -4.92 -20.64 -9.21
N TYR A 128 -4.12 -20.97 -10.22
CA TYR A 128 -4.58 -21.73 -11.37
C TYR A 128 -4.91 -23.18 -10.97
N ASP A 129 -6.12 -23.58 -11.37
CA ASP A 129 -6.65 -24.91 -11.58
C ASP A 129 -7.03 -25.85 -10.42
N HIS A 130 -8.32 -26.22 -10.43
CA HIS A 130 -8.90 -27.48 -9.98
C HIS A 130 -8.61 -28.05 -8.58
N VAL A 131 -8.24 -27.28 -7.55
CA VAL A 131 -8.37 -27.76 -6.16
C VAL A 131 -8.78 -26.63 -5.22
N SER A 132 -9.82 -26.88 -4.43
CA SER A 132 -10.37 -26.02 -3.39
C SER A 132 -9.31 -25.44 -2.46
N ASN A 133 -9.04 -24.13 -2.59
CA ASN A 133 -8.88 -23.14 -1.51
C ASN A 133 -8.43 -21.75 -2.02
N SER A 134 -8.83 -21.35 -3.23
CA SER A 134 -8.54 -20.02 -3.77
C SER A 134 -9.79 -19.22 -4.04
N VAL A 135 -9.72 -17.97 -3.61
CA VAL A 135 -10.79 -17.00 -3.66
C VAL A 135 -10.67 -16.23 -4.97
N TYR A 136 -11.47 -16.64 -5.95
CA TYR A 136 -11.66 -15.90 -7.19
C TYR A 136 -12.87 -14.98 -7.07
N ASP A 137 -12.79 -13.81 -7.70
CA ASP A 137 -13.94 -13.29 -8.41
C ASP A 137 -14.22 -14.27 -9.57
N ARG A 138 -15.25 -15.11 -9.39
CA ARG A 138 -15.63 -16.16 -10.36
C ARG A 138 -16.26 -15.58 -11.62
N GLU A 139 -16.56 -14.29 -11.67
CA GLU A 139 -17.23 -13.63 -12.80
C GLU A 139 -16.30 -12.72 -13.61
N THR A 140 -15.25 -12.14 -13.00
CA THR A 140 -14.37 -11.18 -13.71
C THR A 140 -12.89 -11.56 -13.85
N LEU A 141 -12.41 -12.66 -13.25
CA LEU A 141 -11.02 -13.18 -13.39
C LEU A 141 -9.91 -12.16 -13.08
N ARG A 142 -10.17 -11.14 -12.25
CA ARG A 142 -9.16 -10.13 -11.87
C ARG A 142 -8.16 -10.70 -10.86
N PRO A 143 -6.86 -10.76 -11.17
CA PRO A 143 -5.87 -11.15 -10.18
C PRO A 143 -5.67 -10.00 -9.18
N ALA A 144 -5.81 -10.31 -7.89
CA ALA A 144 -5.57 -9.39 -6.79
C ALA A 144 -4.48 -9.91 -5.88
N ILE A 145 -3.63 -8.99 -5.43
CA ILE A 145 -2.51 -9.22 -4.51
C ILE A 145 -2.85 -8.48 -3.23
N GLU A 146 -2.82 -9.18 -2.09
CA GLU A 146 -3.22 -8.62 -0.79
C GLU A 146 -2.18 -8.88 0.29
N ILE A 147 -1.81 -7.86 1.05
CA ILE A 147 -1.14 -7.98 2.34
C ILE A 147 -2.21 -8.10 3.43
N GLY A 148 -2.20 -9.26 4.10
CA GLY A 148 -3.11 -9.62 5.18
C GLY A 148 -2.83 -8.95 6.52
N GLN A 149 -3.77 -9.08 7.46
CA GLN A 149 -3.55 -8.89 8.90
C GLN A 149 -2.77 -7.62 9.31
N LEU A 150 -3.10 -6.47 8.72
CA LEU A 150 -2.41 -5.21 8.99
C LEU A 150 -2.40 -4.84 10.48
N GLN A 151 -3.42 -5.24 11.24
CA GLN A 151 -3.46 -5.06 12.70
C GLN A 151 -2.33 -5.79 13.46
N ALA A 152 -1.68 -6.77 12.85
CA ALA A 152 -0.46 -7.36 13.39
C ALA A 152 0.69 -6.34 13.43
N PHE A 153 0.67 -5.29 12.62
CA PHE A 153 1.66 -4.21 12.71
C PHE A 153 1.30 -3.17 13.80
N ASN A 154 0.04 -3.10 14.23
CA ASN A 154 -0.50 -2.06 15.13
C ASN A 154 -0.67 -2.47 16.60
N GLY A 155 0.18 -3.35 17.13
CA GLY A 155 0.22 -3.61 18.57
C GLY A 155 -0.91 -4.49 19.18
N LYS A 156 -2.09 -4.62 18.53
CA LYS A 156 -3.33 -5.18 19.13
C LYS A 156 -3.31 -6.66 19.56
N LYS A 157 -2.37 -7.49 19.08
CA LYS A 157 -2.33 -8.95 19.38
C LYS A 157 -1.07 -9.43 20.10
N TRP A 158 -0.18 -8.52 20.50
CA TRP A 158 1.19 -8.89 20.90
C TRP A 158 1.40 -9.17 22.38
N ASP A 159 0.33 -9.40 23.16
CA ASP A 159 0.42 -9.74 24.59
C ASP A 159 1.22 -11.04 24.90
N LYS A 160 1.78 -11.74 23.89
CA LYS A 160 2.47 -13.03 24.07
C LYS A 160 3.75 -13.28 23.26
N VAL A 161 4.25 -12.36 22.43
CA VAL A 161 5.54 -12.61 21.73
C VAL A 161 6.66 -11.97 22.55
N ALA A 162 7.23 -12.78 23.43
CA ALA A 162 8.44 -12.44 24.17
C ALA A 162 9.63 -12.42 23.20
N GLY A 163 10.15 -11.23 22.91
CA GLY A 163 11.38 -11.06 22.13
C GLY A 163 11.36 -9.77 21.31
N THR A 164 11.76 -8.65 21.91
CA THR A 164 12.27 -7.51 21.15
C THR A 164 13.60 -7.93 20.53
N GLU A 165 13.58 -8.28 19.25
CA GLU A 165 14.83 -8.51 18.53
C GLU A 165 15.49 -7.15 18.27
N VAL A 166 16.69 -6.99 18.84
CA VAL A 166 17.54 -5.81 18.63
C VAL A 166 18.51 -6.11 17.51
N TYR A 167 18.51 -5.31 16.45
CA TYR A 167 19.48 -5.40 15.36
C TYR A 167 20.26 -4.11 15.24
N GLN A 168 21.54 -4.21 14.88
CA GLN A 168 22.38 -3.03 14.65
C GLN A 168 22.32 -2.62 13.18
N TYR A 169 22.10 -1.34 12.92
CA TYR A 169 22.16 -0.78 11.57
C TYR A 169 22.94 0.53 11.53
N LYS A 170 23.34 0.94 10.32
CA LYS A 170 23.86 2.29 10.07
C LYS A 170 22.76 3.17 9.51
N ASP A 171 22.46 4.28 10.18
CA ASP A 171 21.49 5.27 9.70
C ASP A 171 21.94 5.95 8.39
N ASP A 172 21.08 6.81 7.84
CA ASP A 172 21.32 7.61 6.63
C ASP A 172 22.53 8.57 6.76
N ARG A 173 23.06 8.73 7.97
CA ARG A 173 24.25 9.53 8.31
C ARG A 173 25.45 8.66 8.69
N GLY A 174 25.36 7.35 8.50
CA GLY A 174 26.42 6.38 8.74
C GLY A 174 26.68 6.03 10.22
N ARG A 175 25.81 6.44 11.15
CA ARG A 175 25.94 6.14 12.59
C ARG A 175 25.38 4.76 12.90
N LEU A 176 26.18 3.96 13.62
CA LEU A 176 25.74 2.65 14.11
C LEU A 176 24.76 2.84 15.28
N THR A 177 23.56 2.30 15.15
CA THR A 177 22.48 2.43 16.15
C THR A 177 21.85 1.07 16.42
N ASP A 178 21.55 0.78 17.68
CA ASP A 178 20.74 -0.38 18.08
C ASP A 178 19.28 -0.08 17.73
N HIS A 179 18.65 -0.99 16.99
CA HIS A 179 17.24 -0.87 16.58
C HIS A 179 16.42 -1.98 17.17
N VAL A 180 15.28 -1.62 17.75
CA VAL A 180 14.25 -2.57 18.13
C VAL A 180 13.21 -2.52 17.03
N MET A 181 13.06 -3.60 16.24
CA MET A 181 11.91 -3.73 15.34
C MET A 181 10.66 -3.81 16.22
N ASN A 182 9.99 -2.68 16.43
CA ASN A 182 8.98 -2.50 17.47
C ASN A 182 7.63 -3.05 17.01
N PRO A 183 7.18 -4.25 17.45
CA PRO A 183 5.91 -4.78 17.00
C PRO A 183 4.75 -4.30 17.91
N ALA A 184 5.06 -3.78 19.10
CA ALA A 184 4.06 -3.36 20.09
C ALA A 184 4.73 -2.73 21.32
N LEU A 185 4.74 -1.41 21.41
CA LEU A 185 4.77 -0.77 22.73
C LEU A 185 3.32 -0.50 23.11
N ARG A 186 2.73 -1.43 23.86
CA ARG A 186 1.47 -1.17 24.56
C ARG A 186 1.81 -0.19 25.68
N LEU A 187 1.55 1.10 25.47
CA LEU A 187 1.69 2.10 26.52
C LEU A 187 0.56 1.87 27.51
N TRP A 188 0.78 1.01 28.51
CA TRP A 188 -0.11 0.86 29.65
C TRP A 188 -0.45 2.25 30.21
N ASP A 189 -1.73 2.49 30.55
CA ASP A 189 -2.39 3.72 31.03
C ASP A 189 -1.69 4.53 32.17
N GLY A 190 -0.46 4.19 32.56
CA GLY A 190 0.31 4.81 33.64
C GLY A 190 1.40 5.81 33.23
N TRP A 191 1.72 5.99 31.94
CA TRP A 191 2.81 6.88 31.51
C TRP A 191 2.40 8.36 31.54
N LYS A 192 2.49 8.97 32.73
CA LYS A 192 2.45 10.43 32.89
C LYS A 192 3.74 11.03 32.33
N THR A 193 3.65 11.74 31.20
CA THR A 193 4.45 12.90 30.70
C THR A 193 5.99 12.99 30.86
N ALA A 194 6.65 12.25 31.74
CA ALA A 194 8.04 12.49 32.15
C ALA A 194 9.08 11.77 31.30
N ASP A 195 8.78 10.62 30.69
CA ASP A 195 9.77 9.83 29.92
C ASP A 195 9.80 10.14 28.41
N LYS A 196 9.05 11.15 27.96
CA LYS A 196 8.96 11.57 26.54
C LYS A 196 10.33 11.88 25.92
N LYS A 197 11.25 12.47 26.70
CA LYS A 197 12.59 12.84 26.24
C LYS A 197 13.54 11.65 26.06
N GLN A 198 13.26 10.52 26.70
CA GLN A 198 14.15 9.35 26.65
C GLN A 198 13.98 8.54 25.36
N TYR A 199 12.76 8.51 24.80
CA TYR A 199 12.41 7.60 23.69
C TYR A 199 12.16 8.30 22.35
N ALA A 200 11.95 9.63 22.32
CA ALA A 200 11.68 10.36 21.08
C ALA A 200 12.21 11.82 21.16
N PRO A 201 13.55 12.02 21.20
CA PRO A 201 14.16 13.35 21.31
C PRO A 201 13.85 14.28 20.13
N GLU A 202 13.52 13.74 18.95
CA GLU A 202 13.09 14.52 17.78
C GLU A 202 11.74 15.26 17.98
N LEU A 203 10.96 14.92 19.01
CA LEU A 203 9.69 15.57 19.32
C LEU A 203 9.82 17.03 19.81
N GLU A 204 11.01 17.52 20.17
CA GLU A 204 11.18 18.90 20.67
C GLU A 204 10.89 19.99 19.61
N ASN A 205 10.89 19.63 18.32
CA ASN A 205 10.74 20.58 17.21
C ASN A 205 9.38 20.52 16.49
N VAL A 206 8.48 19.61 16.85
CA VAL A 206 7.15 19.52 16.23
C VAL A 206 6.29 20.67 16.78
N LYS A 207 6.00 21.67 15.93
CA LYS A 207 5.10 22.78 16.28
C LYS A 207 3.71 22.23 16.54
N GLU A 208 3.30 22.15 17.81
CA GLU A 208 2.01 21.57 18.20
C GLU A 208 0.82 22.28 17.54
N PRO A 209 -0.05 21.55 16.82
CA PRO A 209 -1.43 21.98 16.62
C PRO A 209 -2.41 21.21 17.54
N TYR A 210 -2.02 20.08 18.15
CA TYR A 210 -2.91 19.27 18.97
C TYR A 210 -2.22 18.62 20.17
N SER A 211 -2.90 18.67 21.32
CA SER A 211 -2.43 18.15 22.60
C SER A 211 -2.12 16.65 22.50
N PHE A 212 -0.84 16.29 22.64
CA PHE A 212 -0.29 14.93 22.80
C PHE A 212 -0.90 14.10 23.96
N ALA A 213 -1.96 14.57 24.61
CA ALA A 213 -2.65 13.95 25.74
C ALA A 213 -3.66 12.85 25.33
N GLN A 214 -3.84 12.59 24.03
CA GLN A 214 -4.82 11.63 23.51
C GLN A 214 -4.21 10.44 22.74
N PHE A 215 -2.91 10.18 22.86
CA PHE A 215 -2.40 8.87 22.47
C PHE A 215 -2.99 7.82 23.42
N SER A 216 -4.09 7.20 23.01
CA SER A 216 -4.49 5.89 23.51
C SER A 216 -3.29 4.95 23.36
N ALA A 217 -3.19 3.91 24.19
CA ALA A 217 -2.10 2.93 24.30
C ALA A 217 -1.62 2.20 23.01
N LYS A 218 -1.94 2.69 21.82
CA LYS A 218 -1.77 2.08 20.51
C LYS A 218 -0.47 2.56 19.87
N THR A 219 0.30 1.60 19.37
CA THR A 219 1.49 1.83 18.56
C THR A 219 1.13 1.56 17.11
N PHE A 220 1.02 2.61 16.31
CA PHE A 220 0.83 2.52 14.87
C PHE A 220 2.16 2.30 14.16
N TYR A 221 2.13 1.58 13.04
CA TYR A 221 3.34 1.19 12.32
C TYR A 221 3.87 2.35 11.47
N ASN A 222 5.06 2.85 11.82
CA ASN A 222 5.79 3.89 11.09
C ASN A 222 5.08 5.26 10.97
N THR A 223 4.05 5.55 11.78
CA THR A 223 3.35 6.85 11.81
C THR A 223 3.54 7.62 13.12
N ILE A 224 4.20 7.05 14.13
CA ILE A 224 4.46 7.77 15.40
C ILE A 224 5.93 8.18 15.49
N PRO A 225 6.26 9.46 15.75
CA PRO A 225 7.64 9.88 15.94
C PRO A 225 8.33 9.10 17.06
N GLY A 226 9.55 8.62 16.81
CA GLY A 226 10.32 7.77 17.73
C GLY A 226 9.91 6.29 17.72
N PHE A 227 8.85 5.91 17.01
CA PHE A 227 8.41 4.51 16.84
C PHE A 227 8.31 4.15 15.35
N VAL A 228 9.40 4.38 14.63
CA VAL A 228 9.59 4.05 13.21
C VAL A 228 10.60 2.92 13.05
N ASN A 229 10.35 2.02 12.11
CA ASN A 229 11.23 0.90 11.77
C ASN A 229 12.39 1.34 10.87
N VAL A 230 13.21 2.28 11.34
CA VAL A 230 14.30 2.87 10.56
C VAL A 230 15.31 1.78 10.17
N ALA A 231 15.45 1.52 8.87
CA ALA A 231 16.42 0.59 8.27
C ALA A 231 16.26 -0.90 8.64
N GLY A 232 15.26 -1.25 9.45
CA GLY A 232 14.85 -2.64 9.69
C GLY A 232 14.20 -3.28 8.46
N GLY A 233 13.93 -2.49 7.41
CA GLY A 233 13.32 -2.93 6.18
C GLY A 233 11.79 -2.92 6.23
N LEU A 234 11.17 -2.88 5.06
CA LEU A 234 9.74 -2.92 4.92
C LEU A 234 9.28 -4.35 4.67
N TYR A 235 8.18 -4.75 5.30
CA TYR A 235 7.53 -5.98 4.90
C TYR A 235 7.14 -5.85 3.43
N THR A 236 7.63 -6.79 2.63
CA THR A 236 7.53 -6.74 1.18
C THR A 236 6.85 -7.99 0.69
N TYR A 237 5.82 -7.80 -0.12
CA TYR A 237 5.14 -8.87 -0.83
C TYR A 237 5.37 -8.72 -2.33
N THR A 238 6.08 -9.68 -2.91
CA THR A 238 6.35 -9.75 -4.34
C THR A 238 5.56 -10.88 -4.96
N VAL A 239 4.84 -10.59 -6.03
CA VAL A 239 4.15 -11.57 -6.86
C VAL A 239 4.68 -11.46 -8.29
N ILE A 240 5.04 -12.59 -8.88
CA ILE A 240 5.54 -12.68 -10.25
C ILE A 240 4.61 -13.58 -11.04
N TYR A 241 3.99 -13.02 -12.08
CA TYR A 241 3.23 -13.75 -13.10
C TYR A 241 4.19 -14.14 -14.21
N HIS A 242 4.56 -15.42 -14.27
CA HIS A 242 5.41 -15.97 -15.34
C HIS A 242 4.52 -16.22 -16.56
N MET A 243 4.86 -15.59 -17.69
CA MET A 243 4.04 -15.66 -18.89
C MET A 243 4.25 -16.99 -19.63
N LYS A 244 3.23 -17.45 -20.33
CA LYS A 244 3.33 -18.58 -21.25
C LYS A 244 4.34 -18.25 -22.36
N PRO A 245 5.15 -19.23 -22.82
CA PRO A 245 6.10 -19.00 -23.90
C PRO A 245 5.40 -18.49 -25.16
N ARG A 246 5.60 -17.21 -25.49
CA ARG A 246 5.01 -16.61 -26.69
C ARG A 246 5.47 -17.30 -27.99
N ALA A 247 6.63 -17.97 -27.99
CA ALA A 247 7.10 -18.78 -29.12
C ALA A 247 6.10 -19.85 -29.58
N GLU A 248 5.25 -20.36 -28.68
CA GLU A 248 4.25 -21.40 -28.94
C GLU A 248 2.88 -20.84 -29.34
N MET A 249 2.72 -19.51 -29.32
CA MET A 249 1.47 -18.82 -29.65
C MET A 249 1.42 -18.37 -31.11
N THR A 250 0.22 -18.12 -31.63
CA THR A 250 0.01 -17.43 -32.91
C THR A 250 0.52 -15.98 -32.87
N PRO A 251 0.85 -15.34 -34.01
CA PRO A 251 1.29 -13.95 -34.03
C PRO A 251 0.34 -12.97 -33.32
N GLU A 252 -0.97 -13.17 -33.46
CA GLU A 252 -2.01 -12.37 -32.84
C GLU A 252 -2.01 -12.54 -31.31
N GLU A 253 -1.94 -13.78 -30.83
CA GLU A 253 -1.83 -14.09 -29.40
C GLU A 253 -0.54 -13.53 -28.79
N ARG A 254 0.57 -13.58 -29.53
CA ARG A 254 1.84 -12.99 -29.08
C ARG A 254 1.73 -11.49 -28.86
N ALA A 255 1.10 -10.79 -29.81
CA ALA A 255 0.88 -9.35 -29.71
C ALA A 255 -0.04 -9.01 -28.53
N ALA A 256 -1.12 -9.78 -28.35
CA ALA A 256 -2.05 -9.61 -27.24
C ALA A 256 -1.40 -9.90 -25.88
N ALA A 257 -0.63 -10.98 -25.75
CA ALA A 257 0.10 -11.32 -24.52
C ALA A 257 1.13 -10.23 -24.15
N LYS A 258 1.87 -9.71 -25.14
CA LYS A 258 2.78 -8.58 -24.95
C LYS A 258 2.05 -7.33 -24.47
N GLN A 259 0.93 -6.98 -25.12
CA GLN A 259 0.15 -5.80 -24.73
C GLN A 259 -0.44 -5.95 -23.32
N ASN A 260 -0.92 -7.15 -22.97
CA ASN A 260 -1.43 -7.48 -21.65
C ASN A 260 -0.41 -7.20 -20.53
N MET A 261 0.88 -7.53 -20.76
CA MET A 261 1.96 -7.21 -19.83
C MET A 261 2.25 -5.71 -19.74
N ILE A 262 2.28 -5.02 -20.89
CA ILE A 262 2.54 -3.57 -20.95
C ILE A 262 1.43 -2.80 -20.24
N ASP A 263 0.17 -3.17 -20.47
CA ASP A 263 -1.00 -2.50 -19.88
C ASP A 263 -1.05 -2.63 -18.36
N ALA A 264 -0.55 -3.74 -17.79
CA ALA A 264 -0.41 -3.90 -16.34
C ALA A 264 0.53 -2.84 -15.72
N VAL A 265 1.52 -2.36 -16.47
CA VAL A 265 2.52 -1.37 -16.01
C VAL A 265 2.12 0.05 -16.38
N TYR A 266 1.78 0.28 -17.65
CA TYR A 266 1.62 1.60 -18.24
C TYR A 266 0.26 2.23 -17.95
N ASN A 267 -0.81 1.43 -18.03
CA ASN A 267 -2.15 1.95 -17.81
C ASN A 267 -2.42 2.09 -16.32
N THR A 268 -2.35 3.30 -15.76
CA THR A 268 -2.59 3.49 -14.32
C THR A 268 -3.95 2.95 -13.86
N THR A 269 -4.97 2.91 -14.72
CA THR A 269 -6.29 2.36 -14.36
C THR A 269 -6.29 0.83 -14.23
N SER A 270 -5.23 0.15 -14.70
CA SER A 270 -5.02 -1.28 -14.45
C SER A 270 -4.56 -1.55 -13.01
N GLN A 271 -4.01 -0.56 -12.32
CA GLN A 271 -3.45 -0.69 -10.97
C GLN A 271 -4.48 -0.26 -9.93
N ASN A 272 -5.47 -1.11 -9.68
CA ASN A 272 -6.58 -0.83 -8.75
C ASN A 272 -6.18 -1.15 -7.31
N PHE A 273 -5.62 -0.16 -6.62
CA PHE A 273 -5.26 -0.29 -5.21
C PHE A 273 -6.47 -0.13 -4.29
N PHE A 274 -6.47 -0.88 -3.19
CA PHE A 274 -7.55 -0.88 -2.22
C PHE A 274 -7.09 -1.26 -0.81
N ILE A 275 -7.89 -0.88 0.18
CA ILE A 275 -7.84 -1.41 1.55
C ILE A 275 -9.17 -2.05 1.95
N VAL A 276 -9.14 -3.02 2.86
CA VAL A 276 -10.33 -3.68 3.39
C VAL A 276 -10.37 -3.57 4.92
N LYS A 277 -11.53 -3.26 5.47
CA LYS A 277 -11.79 -3.08 6.90
C LYS A 277 -12.83 -4.10 7.39
N GLY A 278 -12.44 -5.28 7.86
CA GLY A 278 -13.40 -6.29 8.34
C GLY A 278 -14.48 -6.66 7.32
N ASN A 279 -15.74 -6.61 7.75
CA ASN A 279 -16.93 -6.81 6.90
C ASN A 279 -17.50 -5.48 6.34
N TRP A 280 -16.68 -4.44 6.29
CA TRP A 280 -17.07 -3.14 5.77
C TRP A 280 -16.61 -3.02 4.32
N ALA A 281 -17.21 -2.08 3.60
CA ALA A 281 -16.86 -1.80 2.23
C ALA A 281 -15.36 -1.49 2.07
N PRO A 282 -14.74 -1.95 0.97
CA PRO A 282 -13.36 -1.61 0.66
C PRO A 282 -13.26 -0.11 0.36
N VAL A 283 -12.10 0.46 0.64
CA VAL A 283 -11.76 1.82 0.21
C VAL A 283 -10.81 1.72 -0.97
N GLY A 284 -11.08 2.48 -2.02
CA GLY A 284 -10.30 2.47 -3.26
C GLY A 284 -9.94 3.87 -3.72
N LEU A 285 -9.18 3.91 -4.82
CA LEU A 285 -8.83 5.14 -5.52
C LEU A 285 -10.06 5.74 -6.22
N LYS A 286 -10.12 7.08 -6.32
CA LYS A 286 -11.15 7.80 -7.07
C LYS A 286 -11.32 7.23 -8.48
N GLY A 287 -12.54 6.86 -8.84
CA GLY A 287 -12.90 6.36 -10.18
C GLY A 287 -12.58 4.89 -10.42
N TYR A 288 -11.91 4.21 -9.48
CA TYR A 288 -11.64 2.78 -9.60
C TYR A 288 -12.84 1.97 -9.13
N LYS A 289 -13.12 0.88 -9.84
CA LYS A 289 -14.28 0.05 -9.55
C LYS A 289 -14.09 -0.62 -8.18
N PRO A 290 -15.14 -0.65 -7.34
CA PRO A 290 -15.15 -1.49 -6.16
C PRO A 290 -14.85 -2.93 -6.56
N LEU A 291 -14.05 -3.61 -5.74
CA LEU A 291 -13.72 -5.00 -5.98
C LEU A 291 -14.97 -5.87 -5.84
N ASP A 292 -15.20 -6.74 -6.82
CA ASP A 292 -16.25 -7.75 -6.74
C ASP A 292 -15.71 -9.06 -6.13
N TYR A 293 -14.98 -8.91 -5.02
CA TYR A 293 -14.29 -9.99 -4.36
C TYR A 293 -15.17 -10.66 -3.31
N ARG A 294 -15.37 -11.97 -3.44
CA ARG A 294 -16.17 -12.78 -2.51
C ARG A 294 -15.29 -13.41 -1.44
N THR A 295 -15.34 -12.95 -0.20
CA THR A 295 -14.58 -13.58 0.90
C THR A 295 -15.02 -15.03 1.13
N ARG A 296 -14.22 -15.77 1.90
CA ARG A 296 -14.51 -17.15 2.34
C ARG A 296 -15.89 -17.30 3.00
N ASP A 297 -16.39 -16.23 3.63
CA ASP A 297 -17.68 -16.19 4.32
C ASP A 297 -18.82 -15.66 3.45
N ASN A 298 -18.65 -15.71 2.12
CA ASN A 298 -19.66 -15.33 1.13
C ASN A 298 -19.96 -13.83 1.04
N HIS A 299 -19.09 -13.00 1.61
CA HIS A 299 -19.25 -11.55 1.63
C HIS A 299 -18.66 -10.95 0.35
N VAL A 300 -19.39 -10.07 -0.33
CA VAL A 300 -18.96 -9.46 -1.58
C VAL A 300 -18.74 -7.97 -1.37
N TYR A 301 -17.53 -7.50 -1.61
CA TYR A 301 -17.16 -6.11 -1.33
C TYR A 301 -17.90 -5.07 -2.16
N SER A 302 -18.19 -5.36 -3.43
CA SER A 302 -19.01 -4.50 -4.30
C SER A 302 -20.40 -4.29 -3.70
N THR A 303 -21.00 -5.34 -3.14
CA THR A 303 -22.30 -5.27 -2.47
C THR A 303 -22.26 -4.40 -1.21
N GLU A 304 -21.18 -4.45 -0.43
CA GLU A 304 -21.03 -3.52 0.69
C GLU A 304 -20.80 -2.10 0.22
N TYR A 305 -19.97 -1.90 -0.80
CA TYR A 305 -19.79 -0.59 -1.41
C TYR A 305 -21.15 0.00 -1.82
N ASP A 306 -21.99 -0.75 -2.53
CA ASP A 306 -23.31 -0.28 -2.98
C ASP A 306 -24.21 0.11 -1.81
N LYS A 307 -24.20 -0.66 -0.71
CA LYS A 307 -24.95 -0.33 0.52
C LYS A 307 -24.49 0.98 1.13
N PHE A 308 -23.18 1.15 1.32
CA PHE A 308 -22.61 2.36 1.91
C PHE A 308 -22.80 3.56 0.97
N PHE A 309 -22.66 3.37 -0.33
CA PHE A 309 -22.93 4.38 -1.34
C PHE A 309 -24.39 4.84 -1.25
N ALA A 310 -25.36 3.92 -1.27
CA ALA A 310 -26.78 4.25 -1.20
C ALA A 310 -27.17 5.02 0.08
N GLN A 311 -26.46 4.77 1.19
CA GLN A 311 -26.67 5.48 2.46
C GLN A 311 -26.07 6.88 2.50
N ASN A 312 -25.16 7.22 1.59
CA ASN A 312 -24.40 8.47 1.58
C ASN A 312 -24.42 9.17 0.20
N ALA A 313 -25.35 8.80 -0.68
CA ALA A 313 -25.40 9.25 -2.08
C ALA A 313 -25.58 10.78 -2.21
N GLU A 314 -26.11 11.43 -1.19
CA GLU A 314 -26.20 12.89 -1.11
C GLU A 314 -24.82 13.56 -1.04
N ASN A 315 -23.80 12.86 -0.55
CA ASN A 315 -22.44 13.36 -0.35
C ASN A 315 -21.44 12.86 -1.40
N LEU A 316 -21.77 11.78 -2.12
CA LEU A 316 -20.90 11.10 -3.09
C LEU A 316 -21.28 11.43 -4.54
N VAL A 317 -20.34 11.27 -5.48
CA VAL A 317 -20.61 11.43 -6.91
C VAL A 317 -21.19 10.12 -7.48
N GLU A 318 -22.34 10.20 -8.18
CA GLU A 318 -23.16 9.05 -8.61
C GLU A 318 -22.44 8.05 -9.52
N ASP A 319 -21.56 8.52 -10.40
CA ASP A 319 -20.89 7.68 -11.40
C ASP A 319 -19.38 7.57 -11.22
N ILE A 320 -18.83 8.19 -10.17
CA ILE A 320 -17.39 8.20 -9.90
C ILE A 320 -17.18 7.63 -8.50
N PRO A 321 -16.74 6.37 -8.40
CA PRO A 321 -16.48 5.77 -7.10
C PRO A 321 -15.45 6.54 -6.26
N TYR A 322 -15.60 6.47 -4.94
CA TYR A 322 -14.62 6.98 -3.97
C TYR A 322 -14.29 8.47 -4.10
N VAL A 323 -15.25 9.30 -4.52
CA VAL A 323 -15.11 10.76 -4.50
C VAL A 323 -16.37 11.43 -3.98
N ALA A 324 -16.16 12.39 -3.08
CA ALA A 324 -17.21 13.25 -2.56
C ALA A 324 -17.55 14.38 -3.54
N LYS A 325 -18.75 14.95 -3.43
CA LYS A 325 -19.18 16.09 -4.26
C LYS A 325 -18.31 17.34 -4.08
N ASN A 326 -17.65 17.48 -2.92
CA ASN A 326 -16.70 18.56 -2.65
C ASN A 326 -15.28 18.29 -3.20
N GLY A 327 -15.07 17.17 -3.90
CA GLY A 327 -13.79 16.76 -4.49
C GLY A 327 -12.90 15.91 -3.59
N GLN A 328 -13.29 15.66 -2.33
CA GLN A 328 -12.53 14.81 -1.40
C GLN A 328 -12.38 13.38 -1.94
N VAL A 329 -11.20 12.80 -1.70
CA VAL A 329 -10.86 11.41 -1.99
C VAL A 329 -10.35 10.73 -0.72
N TRP A 330 -10.37 9.41 -0.68
CA TRP A 330 -9.85 8.62 0.45
C TRP A 330 -8.59 7.85 0.09
N ALA A 331 -8.12 7.97 -1.14
CA ALA A 331 -6.86 7.39 -1.55
C ALA A 331 -6.31 8.12 -2.77
N PHE A 332 -4.99 8.18 -2.88
CA PHE A 332 -4.31 8.67 -4.07
C PHE A 332 -2.99 7.93 -4.30
N LYS A 333 -2.51 8.02 -5.54
CA LYS A 333 -1.15 7.62 -5.93
C LYS A 333 -0.30 8.87 -6.06
N ALA A 334 0.92 8.82 -5.55
CA ALA A 334 1.91 9.88 -5.70
C ALA A 334 3.24 9.30 -6.19
N PRO A 335 4.16 10.13 -6.71
CA PRO A 335 5.49 9.68 -7.10
C PRO A 335 6.21 8.96 -5.96
N VAL A 336 7.07 8.01 -6.33
CA VAL A 336 7.92 7.28 -5.40
C VAL A 336 8.68 8.26 -4.50
N LEU A 337 8.84 7.92 -3.21
CA LEU A 337 9.45 8.76 -2.17
C LEU A 337 8.62 9.96 -1.65
N THR A 338 7.41 10.20 -2.17
CA THR A 338 6.48 11.13 -1.51
C THR A 338 6.23 10.64 -0.07
N ARG A 339 6.57 11.44 0.93
CA ARG A 339 6.58 11.03 2.35
C ARG A 339 5.17 11.06 2.93
N HIS A 340 4.84 10.10 3.79
CA HIS A 340 3.60 10.13 4.56
C HIS A 340 3.76 10.97 5.83
N LEU A 341 2.64 11.35 6.43
CA LEU A 341 2.62 12.18 7.63
C LEU A 341 2.80 11.35 8.89
N TRP A 342 3.26 12.02 9.95
CA TRP A 342 3.03 11.54 11.31
C TRP A 342 1.53 11.53 11.62
N GLU A 343 1.11 10.55 12.42
CA GLU A 343 -0.26 10.35 12.90
C GLU A 343 -0.92 11.64 13.37
N MET A 344 -2.20 11.84 13.01
CA MET A 344 -3.03 13.00 13.40
C MET A 344 -2.56 14.37 12.88
N ASN A 345 -1.72 14.41 11.84
CA ASN A 345 -1.34 15.67 11.18
C ASN A 345 -2.07 15.84 9.86
N PHE A 346 -2.53 17.05 9.54
CA PHE A 346 -3.25 17.26 8.29
C PHE A 346 -2.31 17.33 7.09
N PHE A 347 -2.66 16.61 6.03
CA PHE A 347 -1.89 16.53 4.79
C PHE A 347 -1.59 17.90 4.20
N ALA A 348 -2.57 18.81 4.26
CA ALA A 348 -2.43 20.18 3.79
C ALA A 348 -1.39 21.01 4.57
N ASN A 349 -1.04 20.64 5.81
CA ASN A 349 0.04 21.32 6.54
C ASN A 349 1.42 20.93 6.00
N ALA A 350 1.59 19.65 5.63
CA ALA A 350 2.84 19.14 5.08
C ALA A 350 3.00 19.49 3.60
N TYR A 351 1.89 19.46 2.86
CA TYR A 351 1.82 19.68 1.42
C TYR A 351 0.82 20.81 1.11
N PRO A 352 1.22 22.09 1.28
CA PRO A 352 0.30 23.22 1.23
C PRO A 352 -0.44 23.35 -0.10
N HIS A 353 0.21 23.00 -1.21
CA HIS A 353 -0.35 23.12 -2.56
C HIS A 353 -1.22 21.93 -3.01
N TYR A 354 -1.36 20.89 -2.18
CA TYR A 354 -2.15 19.71 -2.53
C TYR A 354 -3.63 20.05 -2.79
N HIS A 355 -4.20 20.95 -1.99
CA HIS A 355 -5.61 21.31 -2.13
C HIS A 355 -5.88 22.06 -3.45
N GLU A 356 -4.99 22.97 -3.85
CA GLU A 356 -5.08 23.71 -5.12
C GLU A 356 -4.95 22.77 -6.32
N PHE A 357 -4.07 21.76 -6.22
CA PHE A 357 -4.00 20.68 -7.20
C PHE A 357 -5.33 19.90 -7.32
N VAL A 358 -5.95 19.53 -6.20
CA VAL A 358 -7.23 18.80 -6.20
C VAL A 358 -8.37 19.66 -6.75
N GLU A 359 -8.49 20.91 -6.30
CA GLU A 359 -9.56 21.84 -6.71
C GLU A 359 -9.47 22.24 -8.18
N SER A 360 -8.26 22.43 -8.69
CA SER A 360 -8.00 22.71 -10.11
C SER A 360 -8.18 21.49 -11.02
N GLN A 361 -8.48 20.31 -10.45
CA GLN A 361 -8.54 19.03 -11.15
C GLN A 361 -7.20 18.67 -11.83
N GLY A 362 -6.10 18.90 -11.12
CA GLY A 362 -4.74 18.55 -11.54
C GLY A 362 -4.10 19.52 -12.53
N LYS A 363 -4.64 20.73 -12.68
CA LYS A 363 -4.12 21.74 -13.61
C LYS A 363 -3.07 22.64 -12.97
N GLU A 364 -3.21 22.92 -11.68
CA GLU A 364 -2.31 23.75 -10.89
C GLU A 364 -1.48 22.87 -9.95
N HIS A 365 -0.27 23.31 -9.60
CA HIS A 365 0.59 22.60 -8.64
C HIS A 365 0.82 21.12 -8.93
N GLN A 366 1.09 20.76 -10.20
CA GLN A 366 1.33 19.37 -10.61
C GLN A 366 2.51 18.70 -9.89
N ASN A 367 3.41 19.50 -9.30
CA ASN A 367 4.53 19.05 -8.47
C ASN A 367 4.34 19.40 -6.98
N TRP A 368 3.10 19.51 -6.49
CA TRP A 368 2.78 19.84 -5.09
C TRP A 368 3.58 19.03 -4.06
N TYR A 369 3.95 17.79 -4.39
CA TYR A 369 4.74 16.88 -3.54
C TYR A 369 6.21 17.32 -3.36
N ASN A 370 6.66 18.35 -4.08
CA ASN A 370 7.99 18.98 -3.98
C ASN A 370 7.93 20.49 -3.72
N GLU A 371 6.75 21.12 -3.76
CA GLU A 371 6.58 22.57 -3.65
C GLU A 371 6.24 22.95 -2.20
N ASP A 372 7.10 23.77 -1.59
CA ASP A 372 6.91 24.32 -0.23
C ASP A 372 6.57 23.28 0.85
N VAL A 373 7.10 22.06 0.70
CA VAL A 373 6.84 20.93 1.60
C VAL A 373 7.39 21.22 2.99
N ASP A 374 6.54 21.13 4.01
CA ASP A 374 6.95 21.24 5.41
C ASP A 374 7.27 19.85 5.99
N TYR A 375 8.57 19.55 6.03
CA TYR A 375 9.10 18.30 6.55
C TYR A 375 8.88 18.08 8.04
N THR A 376 8.44 19.09 8.80
CA THR A 376 8.16 18.96 10.24
C THR A 376 7.04 17.94 10.51
N TYR A 377 6.10 17.80 9.57
CA TYR A 377 4.94 16.93 9.69
C TYR A 377 5.15 15.53 9.10
N LEU A 378 6.29 15.32 8.41
CA LEU A 378 6.52 14.13 7.61
C LEU A 378 7.33 13.09 8.37
N SER A 379 6.91 11.83 8.26
CA SER A 379 7.81 10.72 8.54
C SER A 379 8.94 10.77 7.53
N CYS A 380 10.18 10.84 8.00
CA CYS A 380 11.37 10.96 7.16
C CYS A 380 12.27 9.72 7.23
N GLN A 381 11.87 8.70 7.98
CA GLN A 381 12.69 7.55 8.33
C GLN A 381 11.86 6.27 8.20
N TRP A 382 12.24 5.38 7.26
CA TRP A 382 11.74 4.01 7.16
C TRP A 382 12.78 3.12 6.47
#